data_AF-A0A450XNQ7-F1
#
_entry.id   AF-A0A450XNQ7-F1
#
_cell.length_a   1.000
_cell.length_b   1.000
_cell.length_c   1.000
_cell.angle_alpha   90.00
_cell.angle_beta   90.00
_cell.angle_gamma   90.00
#
_symmetry.space_group_name_H-M   'P 1'
#
loop_
_entity.id
_entity.type
_entity.pdbx_description
1 polymer ?
#
loop_
_entity_poly.entity_id
_entity_poly.type
_entity_poly.pdbx_seq_one_letter_code
_entity_poly.pdbx_strand_id
1 'polypeptide(L)'
;MERTIKKVANPLTLIAFFSGVSESIALAVIAIMEKVGGIGSPLSVPLVWFSVLFPTLIVLLFFITLNFNHKVLYAPGDFENQKDFLSILSGDYDKKDVKGKGKIDSLRSFWKPDGKNIDKGNEKVIRDWMVQNGLKMLSISAFLHGYDKRYSELQKNAVNDLSLA
;
A
#
# COMPACT_ATOMS: atom_id res chain seq x y z
N MET A 1 -28.05 -11.29 13.24
CA MET A 1 -27.13 -10.19 12.88
C MET A 1 -26.91 -10.25 11.38
N GLU A 2 -27.59 -9.40 10.63
CA GLU A 2 -27.37 -9.28 9.19
C GLU A 2 -26.03 -8.57 8.98
N ARG A 3 -25.07 -9.22 8.32
CA ARG A 3 -23.81 -8.57 7.95
C ARG A 3 -24.07 -7.75 6.70
N THR A 4 -24.27 -6.45 6.86
CA THR A 4 -24.26 -5.51 5.75
C THR A 4 -22.88 -5.53 5.12
N ILE A 5 -22.75 -6.24 3.99
CA ILE A 5 -21.54 -6.28 3.18
C ILE A 5 -21.29 -4.83 2.73
N LYS A 6 -20.35 -4.12 3.39
CA LYS A 6 -19.81 -2.88 2.85
C LYS A 6 -19.12 -3.25 1.55
N LYS A 7 -19.78 -2.94 0.43
CA LYS A 7 -19.25 -3.14 -0.91
C LYS A 7 -17.94 -2.37 -1.00
N VAL A 8 -16.83 -3.10 -0.96
CA VAL A 8 -15.50 -2.57 -1.28
C VAL A 8 -15.65 -1.90 -2.65
N ALA A 9 -15.27 -0.64 -2.75
CA ALA A 9 -15.41 0.12 -3.98
C ALA A 9 -14.50 -0.49 -5.05
N ASN A 10 -15.02 -1.46 -5.80
CA ASN A 10 -14.31 -2.10 -6.90
C ASN A 10 -14.05 -1.01 -7.97
N PRO A 11 -12.81 -0.87 -8.47
CA PRO A 11 -12.44 0.08 -9.51
C PRO A 11 -13.41 0.12 -10.69
N LEU A 12 -13.97 -1.04 -11.08
CA LEU A 12 -14.97 -1.13 -12.14
C LEU A 12 -16.26 -0.35 -11.83
N THR A 13 -16.70 -0.37 -10.57
CA THR A 13 -17.89 0.38 -10.11
C THR A 13 -17.64 1.88 -10.09
N LEU A 14 -16.41 2.28 -9.77
CA LEU A 14 -16.01 3.69 -9.76
C LEU A 14 -16.03 4.25 -11.19
N ILE A 15 -15.49 3.49 -12.15
CA ILE A 15 -15.51 3.85 -13.57
C ILE A 15 -16.94 3.96 -14.09
N ALA A 16 -17.81 2.99 -13.76
CA ALA A 16 -19.21 3.02 -14.16
C ALA A 16 -19.96 4.25 -13.61
N PHE A 17 -19.71 4.61 -12.35
CA PHE A 17 -20.30 5.79 -11.73
C PHE A 17 -19.84 7.08 -12.40
N PHE A 18 -18.54 7.28 -12.57
CA PHE A 18 -18.00 8.48 -13.22
C PHE A 18 -18.41 8.60 -14.68
N SER A 19 -18.49 7.48 -15.41
CA SER A 19 -18.99 7.46 -16.78
C SER A 19 -20.43 7.95 -16.87
N GLY A 20 -21.33 7.41 -16.03
CA GLY A 20 -22.74 7.80 -16.05
C GLY A 20 -22.98 9.24 -15.63
N VAL A 21 -22.25 9.74 -14.62
CA VAL A 21 -22.31 11.15 -14.20
C VAL A 21 -21.77 12.06 -15.31
N SER A 22 -20.64 11.71 -15.94
CA SER A 22 -20.06 12.49 -17.03
C SER A 22 -20.99 12.59 -18.23
N GLU A 23 -21.65 11.49 -18.61
CA GLU A 23 -22.61 11.46 -19.71
C GLU A 23 -23.86 12.30 -19.40
N SER A 24 -24.39 12.20 -18.19
CA SER A 24 -25.55 12.99 -17.74
C SER A 24 -25.26 14.49 -17.78
N ILE A 25 -24.06 14.90 -17.35
CA ILE A 25 -23.61 16.30 -17.40
C ILE A 25 -23.47 16.76 -18.85
N ALA A 26 -22.90 15.94 -19.73
CA ALA A 26 -22.75 16.28 -21.15
C ALA A 26 -24.11 16.50 -21.84
N LEU A 27 -25.08 15.61 -21.60
CA LEU A 27 -26.45 15.76 -22.12
C LEU A 27 -27.16 17.00 -21.57
N ALA A 28 -27.01 17.29 -20.28
CA ALA A 28 -27.57 18.49 -19.68
C ALA A 28 -26.99 19.77 -20.29
N VAL A 29 -25.68 19.80 -20.55
CA VAL A 29 -25.01 20.92 -21.21
C VAL A 29 -25.54 21.12 -22.63
N ILE A 30 -25.69 20.04 -23.41
CA ILE A 30 -26.26 20.10 -24.76
C ILE A 30 -27.69 20.68 -24.74
N ALA A 31 -28.54 20.20 -23.83
CA ALA A 31 -29.91 20.68 -23.70
C ALA A 31 -30.00 22.16 -23.31
N ILE A 32 -29.07 22.66 -22.48
CA ILE A 32 -28.98 24.07 -22.12
C ILE A 32 -28.48 24.90 -23.31
N MET A 33 -27.51 24.40 -24.07
CA MET A 33 -26.97 25.11 -25.25
C MET A 33 -28.01 25.31 -26.34
N GLU A 34 -28.87 24.30 -26.59
CA GLU A 34 -29.97 24.41 -27.56
C GLU A 34 -30.94 25.55 -27.20
N LYS A 35 -31.17 25.78 -25.90
CA LYS A 35 -32.02 26.89 -25.41
C LYS A 35 -31.35 28.27 -25.45
N VAL A 36 -30.02 28.32 -25.51
CA VAL A 36 -29.22 29.57 -25.39
C VAL A 36 -28.65 30.02 -26.76
N GLY A 37 -29.19 29.49 -27.85
CA GLY A 37 -28.85 29.93 -29.22
C GLY A 37 -27.77 29.09 -29.92
N GLY A 38 -27.43 27.92 -29.37
CA GLY A 38 -26.56 26.94 -30.03
C GLY A 38 -25.06 27.19 -29.89
N ILE A 39 -24.28 26.44 -30.67
CA ILE A 39 -22.81 26.50 -30.69
C ILE A 39 -22.39 27.79 -31.40
N GLY A 40 -21.82 28.75 -30.65
CA GLY A 40 -21.41 30.06 -31.16
C GLY A 40 -21.91 31.24 -30.32
N SER A 41 -22.89 31.03 -29.44
CA SER A 41 -23.32 32.04 -28.47
C SER A 41 -22.21 32.35 -27.46
N PRO A 42 -22.11 33.59 -26.94
CA PRO A 42 -21.05 33.99 -26.00
C PRO A 42 -21.01 33.14 -24.71
N LEU A 43 -22.15 32.55 -24.32
CA LEU A 43 -22.24 31.63 -23.17
C LEU A 43 -21.90 30.16 -23.50
N SER A 44 -21.94 29.78 -24.78
CA SER A 44 -21.78 28.38 -25.22
C SER A 44 -20.34 27.89 -25.09
N VAL A 45 -19.37 28.76 -25.41
CA VAL A 45 -17.93 28.42 -25.39
C VAL A 45 -17.42 28.17 -23.97
N PRO A 46 -17.68 29.03 -22.95
CA PRO A 46 -17.25 28.77 -21.58
C PRO A 46 -17.89 27.52 -20.98
N LEU A 47 -19.16 27.22 -21.32
CA LEU A 47 -19.87 26.06 -20.80
C LEU A 47 -19.27 24.74 -21.28
N VAL A 48 -18.93 24.65 -22.56
CA VAL A 48 -18.29 23.45 -23.13
C VAL A 48 -16.92 23.23 -22.51
N TRP A 49 -16.11 24.29 -22.42
CA TRP A 49 -14.80 24.22 -21.79
C TRP A 49 -14.90 23.82 -20.32
N PHE A 50 -15.84 24.37 -19.56
CA PHE A 50 -16.10 23.96 -18.18
C PHE A 50 -16.50 22.48 -18.11
N SER A 51 -17.39 22.01 -18.98
CA SER A 51 -17.85 20.62 -19.01
C SER A 51 -16.74 19.61 -19.25
N VAL A 52 -15.67 19.98 -19.97
CA VAL A 52 -14.52 19.11 -20.24
C VAL A 52 -13.43 19.29 -19.17
N LEU A 53 -13.07 20.53 -18.85
CA LEU A 53 -12.01 20.84 -17.88
C LEU A 53 -12.36 20.41 -16.47
N PHE A 54 -13.59 20.63 -16.02
CA PHE A 54 -14.00 20.37 -14.64
C PHE A 54 -13.84 18.88 -14.25
N PRO A 55 -14.43 17.89 -14.96
CA PRO A 55 -14.24 16.49 -14.61
C PRO A 55 -12.78 16.04 -14.77
N THR A 56 -12.06 16.55 -15.78
CA THR A 56 -10.63 16.25 -15.98
C THR A 56 -9.77 16.76 -14.82
N LEU A 57 -10.03 17.97 -14.34
CA LEU A 57 -9.34 18.56 -13.20
C LEU A 57 -9.59 17.75 -11.92
N ILE A 58 -10.84 17.33 -11.67
CA ILE A 58 -11.18 16.51 -10.50
C ILE A 58 -10.45 15.17 -10.53
N VAL A 59 -10.39 14.50 -11.69
CA VAL A 59 -9.63 13.24 -11.85
C VAL A 59 -8.14 13.49 -11.62
N LEU A 60 -7.57 14.56 -12.18
CA LEU A 60 -6.16 14.90 -11.99
C LEU A 60 -5.83 15.20 -10.53
N LEU A 61 -6.66 16.00 -9.86
CA LEU A 61 -6.53 16.31 -8.44
C LEU A 61 -6.69 15.06 -7.57
N PHE A 62 -7.57 14.13 -7.96
CA PHE A 62 -7.71 12.84 -7.30
C PHE A 62 -6.39 12.06 -7.37
N PHE A 63 -5.79 11.89 -8.56
CA PHE A 63 -4.50 11.21 -8.70
C PHE A 63 -3.35 11.92 -7.98
N ILE A 64 -3.31 13.25 -8.01
CA ILE A 64 -2.32 14.04 -7.25
C ILE A 64 -2.49 13.76 -5.75
N THR A 65 -3.72 13.78 -5.24
CA THR A 65 -4.03 13.48 -3.83
C THR A 65 -3.63 12.05 -3.47
N LEU A 66 -3.87 11.07 -4.35
CA LEU A 66 -3.41 9.69 -4.18
C LEU A 66 -1.89 9.58 -4.11
N ASN A 67 -1.18 10.30 -4.98
CA ASN A 67 0.27 10.24 -5.04
C ASN A 67 0.93 10.74 -3.74
N PHE A 68 0.39 11.79 -3.13
CA PHE A 68 0.92 12.35 -1.89
C PHE A 68 0.36 11.73 -0.60
N ASN A 69 -0.76 11.00 -0.65
CA ASN A 69 -1.40 10.50 0.58
C ASN A 69 -2.09 9.12 0.41
N HIS A 70 -1.32 8.15 -0.08
CA HIS A 70 -1.76 6.76 -0.32
C HIS A 70 -2.31 6.04 0.93
N LYS A 71 -2.05 6.51 2.15
CA LYS A 71 -2.58 5.93 3.40
C LYS A 71 -4.07 6.21 3.64
N VAL A 72 -4.65 7.22 3.00
CA VAL A 72 -6.04 7.65 3.27
C VAL A 72 -7.08 6.82 2.51
N LEU A 73 -6.65 5.97 1.56
CA LEU A 73 -7.57 5.11 0.81
C LEU A 73 -7.90 3.78 1.46
N TYR A 74 -7.15 3.36 2.47
CA TYR A 74 -7.48 2.14 3.19
C TYR A 74 -8.50 2.49 4.25
N ALA A 75 -9.75 2.11 3.99
CA ALA A 75 -10.74 2.09 5.06
C ALA A 75 -10.27 1.09 6.13
N PRO A 76 -10.61 1.27 7.42
CA PRO A 76 -10.27 0.31 8.47
C PRO A 76 -10.77 -1.14 8.21
N GLY A 77 -11.64 -1.32 7.21
CA GLY A 77 -12.09 -2.64 6.72
C GLY A 77 -11.23 -3.30 5.64
N ASP A 78 -10.26 -2.59 5.03
CA ASP A 78 -9.30 -3.17 4.07
C ASP A 78 -8.10 -3.81 4.78
N PHE A 79 -7.96 -3.60 6.09
CA PHE A 79 -6.93 -4.26 6.89
C PHE A 79 -7.47 -5.59 7.44
N GLU A 80 -6.78 -6.70 7.16
CA GLU A 80 -7.11 -8.02 7.74
C GLU A 80 -7.10 -8.00 9.28
N ASN A 81 -6.33 -7.09 9.89
CA ASN A 81 -6.21 -6.94 11.34
C ASN A 81 -6.37 -5.48 11.78
N GLN A 82 -7.35 -5.21 12.64
CA GLN A 82 -7.61 -3.89 13.21
C GLN A 82 -6.42 -3.29 13.99
N LYS A 83 -5.55 -4.17 14.52
CA LYS A 83 -4.31 -3.80 15.21
C LYS A 83 -3.29 -3.13 14.28
N ASP A 84 -3.29 -3.53 13.01
CA ASP A 84 -2.40 -3.01 11.97
C ASP A 84 -2.85 -1.59 11.54
N PHE A 85 -4.16 -1.34 11.46
CA PHE A 85 -4.65 0.03 11.25
C PHE A 85 -4.27 0.97 12.41
N LEU A 86 -4.49 0.52 13.66
CA LEU A 86 -4.20 1.32 14.84
C LEU A 86 -2.72 1.66 15.01
N SER A 87 -1.83 0.72 14.68
CA SER A 87 -0.39 1.01 14.78
C SER A 87 0.09 1.95 13.67
N ILE A 88 -0.54 1.94 12.47
CA ILE A 88 -0.20 2.89 11.39
C ILE A 88 -0.63 4.30 11.79
N LEU A 89 -1.81 4.42 12.40
CA LEU A 89 -2.37 5.69 12.86
C LEU A 89 -1.58 6.29 14.03
N SER A 90 -1.06 5.44 14.92
CA SER A 90 -0.27 5.87 16.09
C SER A 90 1.22 6.08 15.79
N GLY A 91 1.66 5.91 14.53
CA GLY A 91 3.06 6.11 14.14
C GLY A 91 4.03 5.06 14.72
N ASP A 92 3.52 4.01 15.35
CA ASP A 92 4.31 2.98 16.02
C ASP A 92 4.85 1.91 15.04
N TYR A 93 4.24 1.78 13.85
CA TYR A 93 4.81 0.98 12.75
C TYR A 93 6.22 1.44 12.42
N ASP A 94 6.39 2.74 12.15
CA ASP A 94 7.65 3.29 11.69
C ASP A 94 8.80 2.99 12.69
N LYS A 95 8.54 3.12 14.00
CA LYS A 95 9.54 2.82 15.03
C LYS A 95 9.82 1.33 15.21
N LYS A 96 8.79 0.47 15.22
CA LYS A 96 8.98 -0.98 15.40
C LYS A 96 9.64 -1.62 14.18
N ASP A 97 9.31 -1.16 12.98
CA ASP A 97 9.90 -1.63 11.73
C ASP A 97 11.34 -1.15 11.59
N VAL A 98 11.65 0.11 11.91
CA VAL A 98 13.04 0.62 11.91
C VAL A 98 13.90 -0.14 12.91
N LYS A 99 13.40 -0.40 14.12
CA LYS A 99 14.14 -1.17 15.14
C LYS A 99 14.28 -2.65 14.77
N GLY A 100 13.25 -3.24 14.16
CA GLY A 100 13.27 -4.61 13.64
C GLY A 100 14.27 -4.76 12.51
N LYS A 101 14.32 -3.79 11.59
CA LYS A 101 15.28 -3.73 10.48
C LYS A 101 16.72 -3.68 10.99
N GLY A 102 17.03 -2.82 11.97
CA GLY A 102 18.38 -2.75 12.57
C GLY A 102 18.84 -4.08 13.20
N LYS A 103 17.93 -4.84 13.83
CA LYS A 103 18.25 -6.19 14.34
C LYS A 103 18.46 -7.21 13.22
N ILE A 104 17.63 -7.17 12.19
CA ILE A 104 17.81 -8.06 11.02
C ILE A 104 19.12 -7.73 10.30
N ASP A 105 19.52 -6.46 10.25
CA ASP A 105 20.77 -6.02 9.65
C ASP A 105 21.98 -6.61 10.39
N SER A 106 21.95 -6.76 11.72
CA SER A 106 23.03 -7.43 12.46
C SER A 106 23.11 -8.93 12.16
N LEU A 107 21.97 -9.61 11.99
CA LEU A 107 21.92 -11.01 11.57
C LEU A 107 22.44 -11.19 10.13
N ARG A 108 22.17 -10.22 9.25
CA ARG A 108 22.68 -10.21 7.86
C ARG A 108 24.18 -9.95 7.81
N SER A 109 24.69 -9.00 8.58
CA SER A 109 26.13 -8.74 8.69
C SER A 109 26.85 -9.91 9.34
N PHE A 110 26.22 -10.61 10.28
CA PHE A 110 26.79 -11.84 10.83
C PHE A 110 26.90 -12.94 9.75
N TRP A 111 25.86 -13.15 8.95
CA TRP A 111 25.91 -14.12 7.85
C TRP A 111 26.90 -13.74 6.72
N LYS A 112 27.00 -12.45 6.42
CA LYS A 112 27.89 -11.87 5.40
C LYS A 112 28.62 -10.66 5.98
N PRO A 113 29.77 -10.84 6.64
CA PRO A 113 30.53 -9.75 7.24
C PRO A 113 30.89 -8.65 6.24
N ASP A 114 31.30 -9.05 5.02
CA ASP A 114 31.65 -8.14 3.92
C ASP A 114 30.46 -7.77 3.02
N GLY A 115 29.24 -8.24 3.34
CA GLY A 115 28.03 -8.09 2.52
C GLY A 115 28.03 -8.86 1.20
N LYS A 116 29.18 -9.37 0.74
CA LYS A 116 29.34 -10.09 -0.54
C LYS A 116 29.50 -11.58 -0.34
N ASN A 117 30.53 -11.98 0.41
CA ASN A 117 30.89 -13.39 0.61
C ASN A 117 30.15 -13.97 1.82
N ILE A 118 29.73 -15.22 1.69
CA ILE A 118 29.09 -15.96 2.79
C ILE A 118 30.19 -16.52 3.68
N ASP A 119 30.14 -16.20 4.97
CA ASP A 119 30.99 -16.85 5.96
C ASP A 119 30.42 -18.25 6.28
N LYS A 120 31.16 -19.29 5.94
CA LYS A 120 30.70 -20.69 6.10
C LYS A 120 30.53 -21.08 7.58
N GLY A 121 31.28 -20.46 8.49
CA GLY A 121 31.15 -20.70 9.93
C GLY A 121 29.85 -20.12 10.46
N ASN A 122 29.58 -18.85 10.15
CA ASN A 122 28.37 -18.16 10.56
C ASN A 122 27.13 -18.72 9.87
N GLU A 123 27.25 -19.15 8.61
CA GLU A 123 26.19 -19.87 7.89
C GLU A 123 25.77 -21.13 8.65
N LYS A 124 26.74 -21.93 9.12
CA LYS A 124 26.46 -23.15 9.90
C LYS A 124 25.76 -22.81 11.21
N VAL A 125 26.21 -21.77 11.92
CA VAL A 125 25.58 -21.32 13.18
C VAL A 125 24.11 -20.94 12.97
N ILE A 126 23.83 -20.13 11.96
CA ILE A 126 22.44 -19.73 11.63
C ILE A 126 21.62 -20.96 11.21
N ARG A 127 22.19 -21.86 10.41
CA ARG A 127 21.51 -23.09 9.96
C ARG A 127 21.19 -24.02 11.12
N ASP A 128 22.12 -24.22 12.05
CA ASP A 128 21.92 -25.06 13.23
C ASP A 128 20.82 -24.47 14.12
N TRP A 129 20.83 -23.15 14.34
CA TRP A 129 19.77 -22.44 15.07
C TRP A 129 18.41 -22.57 14.36
N MET A 130 18.37 -22.42 13.03
CA MET A 130 17.15 -22.58 12.22
C MET A 130 16.58 -23.99 12.33
N VAL A 131 17.42 -25.03 12.28
CA VAL A 131 16.99 -26.42 12.41
C VAL A 131 16.42 -26.70 13.81
N GLN A 132 17.04 -26.18 14.86
CA GLN A 132 16.54 -26.29 16.24
C GLN A 132 15.17 -25.62 16.42
N ASN A 133 14.92 -24.53 15.68
CA ASN A 133 13.65 -23.79 15.70
C ASN A 133 12.65 -24.25 14.63
N GLY A 134 12.84 -25.44 14.03
CA GLY A 134 11.87 -26.05 13.10
C GLY A 134 11.90 -25.53 11.66
N LEU A 135 12.88 -24.71 11.28
CA LEU A 135 13.00 -24.10 9.94
C LEU A 135 13.84 -24.96 8.96
N LYS A 136 13.77 -26.28 9.05
CA LYS A 136 14.68 -27.22 8.35
C LYS A 136 14.66 -27.11 6.81
N MET A 137 13.51 -26.77 6.21
CA MET A 137 13.37 -26.65 4.75
C MET A 137 13.58 -25.24 4.21
N LEU A 138 13.76 -24.25 5.09
CA LEU A 138 13.88 -22.85 4.68
C LEU A 138 15.35 -22.52 4.38
N SER A 139 15.59 -21.78 3.29
CA SER A 139 16.93 -21.26 3.03
C SER A 139 17.24 -20.08 3.96
N ILE A 140 18.51 -19.91 4.34
CA ILE A 140 18.95 -18.76 5.16
C ILE A 140 18.59 -17.45 4.46
N SER A 141 18.76 -17.38 3.13
CA SER A 141 18.37 -16.18 2.38
C SER A 141 16.87 -15.89 2.48
N ALA A 142 16.01 -16.90 2.36
CA ALA A 142 14.57 -16.74 2.51
C ALA A 142 14.18 -16.36 3.95
N PHE A 143 14.87 -16.93 4.95
CA PHE A 143 14.69 -16.56 6.34
C PHE A 143 15.08 -15.11 6.60
N LEU A 144 16.24 -14.65 6.13
CA LEU A 144 16.75 -13.29 6.37
C LEU A 144 15.97 -12.21 5.60
N HIS A 145 15.43 -12.54 4.43
CA HIS A 145 14.69 -11.60 3.57
C HIS A 145 13.18 -11.76 3.65
N GLY A 146 12.68 -12.71 4.42
CA GLY A 146 11.25 -12.92 4.64
C GLY A 146 10.65 -11.80 5.47
N TYR A 147 9.66 -11.10 4.92
CA TYR A 147 8.90 -10.03 5.60
C TYR A 147 7.61 -10.53 6.28
N ASP A 148 7.35 -11.85 6.29
CA ASP A 148 6.20 -12.43 6.99
C ASP A 148 6.34 -12.21 8.51
N LYS A 149 5.25 -11.80 9.17
CA LYS A 149 5.18 -11.58 10.62
C LYS A 149 5.72 -12.77 11.42
N ARG A 150 5.51 -14.00 10.93
CA ARG A 150 6.02 -15.23 11.56
C ARG A 150 7.55 -15.30 11.59
N TYR A 151 8.23 -14.79 10.57
CA TYR A 151 9.69 -14.76 10.53
C TYR A 151 10.26 -13.62 11.36
N SER A 152 9.53 -12.50 11.51
CA SER A 152 10.00 -11.36 12.31
C SER A 152 10.30 -11.70 13.76
N GLU A 153 9.48 -12.54 14.40
CA GLU A 153 9.73 -13.01 15.77
C GLU A 153 10.92 -13.96 15.84
N LEU A 154 10.99 -14.92 14.92
CA LEU A 154 12.11 -15.87 14.85
C LEU A 154 13.44 -15.17 14.56
N GLN A 155 13.47 -14.16 13.68
CA GLN A 155 14.65 -13.33 13.42
C GLN A 155 15.08 -12.58 14.68
N LYS A 156 14.14 -12.03 15.47
CA LYS A 156 14.46 -11.35 16.73
C LYS A 156 15.04 -12.31 17.76
N ASN A 157 14.48 -13.52 17.87
CA ASN A 157 15.00 -14.56 18.75
C ASN A 157 16.40 -14.98 18.32
N ALA A 158 16.62 -15.20 17.02
CA ALA A 158 17.93 -15.53 16.48
C ALA A 158 18.99 -14.48 16.84
N VAL A 159 18.66 -13.19 16.70
CA VAL A 159 19.57 -12.09 17.07
C VAL A 159 19.93 -12.12 18.55
N ASN A 160 18.96 -12.39 19.43
CA ASN A 160 19.20 -12.44 20.86
C ASN A 160 19.97 -13.71 21.27
N ASP A 161 19.58 -14.88 20.75
CA ASP A 161 20.17 -16.18 21.09
C ASP A 161 21.60 -16.30 20.58
N LEU A 162 21.89 -15.71 19.41
CA LEU A 162 23.23 -15.63 18.84
C LEU A 162 24.05 -14.45 19.41
N SER A 163 23.49 -13.68 20.34
CA SER A 163 24.15 -12.51 20.96
C SER A 163 24.69 -11.50 19.94
N LEU A 164 23.90 -11.20 18.90
CA LEU A 164 24.26 -10.32 17.78
C LEU A 164 23.75 -8.87 17.96
N ALA A 165 23.38 -8.48 19.17
CA ALA A 165 22.81 -7.17 19.51
C ALA A 165 23.58 -6.49 20.65
#